data_AF-A0AAV8A474-F1
#
_entry.id   AF-A0AAV8A474-F1
#
_cell.length_a   1.000
_cell.length_b   1.000
_cell.length_c   1.000
_cell.angle_alpha   90.00
_cell.angle_beta   90.00
_cell.angle_gamma   90.00
#
_symmetry.space_group_name_H-M   'P 1'
#
loop_
_entity.id
_entity.type
_entity.pdbx_description
1 polymer ?
#
loop_
_entity_poly.entity_id
_entity_poly.type
_entity_poly.pdbx_seq_one_letter_code
_entity_poly.pdbx_strand_id
1 'polypeptide(L)'
;MSETIDPKEIVYEQFKDESQMDRIMEIFAGVLSEPYSIFTYRHFTIDCGHLCFNAMHKGKIIGSIICKAKQHKKHFRGYIGMLAVDDEYRRKGIATTLVLKSIDAMKKIKCKQVVLETEIKNKSAQALYFRLGFVKTKRLDNYYLSGEGAYRLKVWL
;
A
#
# COMPACT_ATOMS: atom_id res chain seq x y z
N MET A 1 -19.08 -14.46 -17.24
CA MET A 1 -17.90 -14.35 -18.13
C MET A 1 -17.14 -13.11 -17.69
N SER A 2 -16.01 -13.24 -16.98
CA SER A 2 -15.23 -12.07 -16.58
C SER A 2 -14.57 -11.47 -17.82
N GLU A 3 -14.86 -10.21 -18.15
CA GLU A 3 -14.10 -9.46 -19.15
C GLU A 3 -12.60 -9.57 -18.84
N THR A 4 -11.81 -10.02 -19.81
CA THR A 4 -10.34 -9.97 -19.73
C THR A 4 -9.91 -8.51 -19.83
N ILE A 5 -9.69 -7.88 -18.68
CA ILE A 5 -9.16 -6.50 -18.58
C ILE A 5 -7.74 -6.46 -19.15
N ASP A 6 -7.49 -5.61 -20.15
CA ASP A 6 -6.15 -5.35 -20.67
C ASP A 6 -5.36 -4.50 -19.66
N PRO A 7 -4.20 -4.95 -19.17
CA PRO A 7 -3.36 -4.16 -18.27
C PRO A 7 -3.00 -2.76 -18.79
N LYS A 8 -3.02 -2.52 -20.11
CA LYS A 8 -2.78 -1.19 -20.73
C LYS A 8 -3.89 -0.18 -20.45
N GLU A 9 -5.09 -0.64 -20.12
CA GLU A 9 -6.22 0.22 -19.78
C GLU A 9 -6.15 0.76 -18.33
N ILE A 10 -5.19 0.25 -17.54
CA ILE A 10 -5.01 0.66 -16.15
C ILE A 10 -4.10 1.88 -16.08
N VAL A 11 -4.66 2.99 -15.62
CA VAL A 11 -3.93 4.24 -15.40
C VAL A 11 -3.55 4.35 -13.93
N TYR A 12 -2.36 4.85 -13.63
CA TYR A 12 -1.90 5.01 -12.25
C TYR A 12 -1.72 6.50 -11.94
N GLU A 13 -2.50 7.00 -11.01
CA GLU A 13 -2.53 8.40 -10.63
C GLU A 13 -2.06 8.58 -9.18
N GLN A 14 -1.44 9.71 -8.89
CA GLN A 14 -1.15 10.09 -7.50
C GLN A 14 -2.46 10.42 -6.78
N PHE A 15 -2.53 10.16 -5.47
CA PHE A 15 -3.67 10.60 -4.65
C PHE A 15 -3.83 12.12 -4.77
N LYS A 16 -5.07 12.55 -5.05
CA LYS A 16 -5.39 13.96 -5.29
C LYS A 16 -5.90 14.62 -4.01
N ASP A 17 -7.06 14.16 -3.54
CA ASP A 17 -7.77 14.79 -2.43
C ASP A 17 -8.86 13.86 -1.85
N GLU A 18 -9.59 14.40 -0.87
CA GLU A 18 -10.63 13.71 -0.10
C GLU A 18 -11.77 13.12 -0.96
N SER A 19 -12.02 13.64 -2.17
CA SER A 19 -13.06 13.11 -3.05
C SER A 19 -12.84 11.66 -3.46
N GLN A 20 -11.60 11.17 -3.35
CA GLN A 20 -11.23 9.79 -3.65
C GLN A 20 -11.41 8.85 -2.44
N MET A 21 -11.61 9.40 -1.23
CA MET A 21 -11.50 8.65 0.02
C MET A 21 -12.57 7.57 0.16
N ASP A 22 -13.82 7.87 -0.18
CA ASP A 22 -14.94 6.92 -0.04
C ASP A 22 -14.67 5.63 -0.80
N ARG A 23 -14.21 5.74 -2.06
CA ARG A 23 -13.89 4.57 -2.88
C ARG A 23 -12.64 3.84 -2.40
N ILE A 24 -11.63 4.54 -1.90
CA ILE A 24 -10.43 3.92 -1.31
C ILE A 24 -10.82 3.10 -0.07
N MET A 25 -11.63 3.69 0.81
CA MET A 25 -12.14 3.05 2.02
C MET A 25 -13.00 1.83 1.69
N GLU A 26 -13.86 1.90 0.69
CA GLU A 26 -14.68 0.77 0.22
C GLU A 26 -13.79 -0.42 -0.19
N ILE A 27 -12.75 -0.19 -1.00
CA ILE A 27 -11.82 -1.24 -1.43
C ILE A 27 -11.09 -1.83 -0.22
N PHE A 28 -10.63 -0.98 0.70
CA PHE A 28 -9.84 -1.44 1.84
C PHE A 28 -10.70 -2.23 2.83
N ALA A 29 -11.95 -1.81 3.06
CA ALA A 29 -12.88 -2.55 3.91
C ALA A 29 -13.20 -3.95 3.36
N GLY A 30 -13.18 -4.13 2.03
CA GLY A 30 -13.38 -5.44 1.40
C GLY A 30 -12.15 -6.36 1.41
N VAL A 31 -10.95 -5.83 1.70
CA VAL A 31 -9.68 -6.56 1.51
C VAL A 31 -8.85 -6.68 2.77
N LEU A 32 -8.82 -5.65 3.61
CA LEU A 32 -8.00 -5.60 4.82
C LEU A 32 -8.79 -6.18 6.00
N SER A 33 -8.07 -6.88 6.87
CA SER A 33 -8.61 -7.52 8.08
C SER A 33 -9.01 -6.52 9.17
N GLU A 34 -8.40 -5.34 9.17
CA GLU A 34 -8.57 -4.33 10.20
C GLU A 34 -9.46 -3.18 9.73
N PRO A 35 -10.47 -2.78 10.53
CA PRO A 35 -11.27 -1.61 10.22
C PRO A 35 -10.46 -0.34 10.52
N TYR A 36 -10.27 0.50 9.50
CA TYR A 36 -9.63 1.81 9.66
C TYR A 36 -10.67 2.93 9.65
N SER A 37 -10.58 3.83 10.63
CA SER A 37 -11.36 5.07 10.62
C SER A 37 -10.85 6.03 9.54
N ILE A 38 -11.72 6.92 9.03
CA ILE A 38 -11.33 7.99 8.11
C ILE A 38 -10.16 8.85 8.64
N PHE A 39 -10.06 9.02 9.97
CA PHE A 39 -8.96 9.75 10.61
C PHE A 39 -7.61 9.08 10.38
N THR A 40 -7.57 7.75 10.30
CA THR A 40 -6.35 7.00 9.99
C THR A 40 -5.90 7.32 8.58
N TYR A 41 -6.80 7.32 7.60
CA TYR A 41 -6.45 7.68 6.22
C TYR A 41 -5.94 9.12 6.12
N ARG A 42 -6.69 10.08 6.69
CA ARG A 42 -6.31 11.50 6.75
C ARG A 42 -4.95 11.72 7.39
N HIS A 43 -4.64 10.99 8.47
CA HIS A 43 -3.33 11.05 9.11
C HIS A 43 -2.17 10.73 8.14
N PHE A 44 -2.39 9.88 7.15
CA PHE A 44 -1.41 9.58 6.12
C PHE A 44 -1.46 10.61 4.99
N THR A 45 -2.64 10.93 4.48
CA THR A 45 -2.79 11.68 3.23
C THR A 45 -2.56 13.18 3.37
N ILE A 46 -2.82 13.79 4.53
CA ILE A 46 -2.66 15.26 4.71
C ILE A 46 -1.22 15.71 4.38
N ASP A 47 -0.21 15.05 4.96
CA ASP A 47 1.19 15.43 4.74
C ASP A 47 1.87 14.59 3.64
N CYS A 48 1.33 13.41 3.35
CA CYS A 48 2.00 12.41 2.52
C CYS A 48 1.12 11.86 1.39
N GLY A 49 0.07 12.58 0.99
CA GLY A 49 -0.75 12.25 -0.19
C GLY A 49 0.11 12.09 -1.45
N HIS A 50 1.17 12.89 -1.57
CA HIS A 50 2.15 12.77 -2.67
C HIS A 50 2.95 11.44 -2.70
N LEU A 51 2.85 10.59 -1.68
CA LEU A 51 3.44 9.24 -1.66
C LEU A 51 2.42 8.14 -1.97
N CYS A 52 1.14 8.51 -2.04
CA CYS A 52 0.02 7.61 -2.23
C CYS A 52 -0.40 7.60 -3.71
N PHE A 53 -0.84 6.44 -4.19
CA PHE A 53 -1.22 6.25 -5.59
C PHE A 53 -2.47 5.39 -5.70
N ASN A 54 -3.24 5.64 -6.76
CA ASN A 54 -4.44 4.91 -7.13
C ASN A 54 -4.23 4.25 -8.50
N ALA A 55 -4.74 3.03 -8.66
CA ALA A 55 -4.91 2.39 -9.95
C ALA A 55 -6.35 2.61 -10.41
N MET A 56 -6.50 3.09 -11.64
CA MET A 56 -7.75 3.51 -12.26
C MET A 56 -8.06 2.60 -13.45
N HIS A 57 -9.31 2.18 -13.60
CA HIS A 57 -9.80 1.50 -14.80
C HIS A 57 -11.22 1.98 -15.11
N LYS A 58 -11.48 2.39 -16.35
CA LYS A 58 -12.76 2.96 -16.81
C LYS A 58 -13.30 4.05 -15.85
N GLY A 59 -12.42 4.93 -15.35
CA GLY A 59 -12.75 6.03 -14.43
C GLY A 59 -12.96 5.64 -12.97
N LYS A 60 -12.86 4.34 -12.61
CA LYS A 60 -13.04 3.84 -11.24
C LYS A 60 -11.69 3.53 -10.58
N ILE A 61 -11.53 3.85 -9.31
CA ILE A 61 -10.41 3.34 -8.51
C ILE A 61 -10.63 1.83 -8.30
N ILE A 62 -9.63 1.03 -8.67
CA ILE A 62 -9.60 -0.44 -8.57
C ILE A 62 -8.49 -0.95 -7.64
N GLY A 63 -7.65 -0.04 -7.13
CA GLY A 63 -6.63 -0.37 -6.15
C GLY A 63 -5.95 0.91 -5.66
N SER A 64 -5.44 0.87 -4.44
CA SER A 64 -4.81 2.03 -3.83
C SER A 64 -3.70 1.61 -2.88
N ILE A 65 -2.69 2.47 -2.75
CA ILE A 65 -1.63 2.37 -1.78
C ILE A 65 -1.56 3.66 -0.95
N ILE A 66 -1.61 3.51 0.37
CA ILE A 66 -1.51 4.62 1.33
C ILE A 66 -0.17 4.52 2.06
N CYS A 67 0.60 5.60 1.93
CA CYS A 67 1.98 5.69 2.37
C CYS A 67 2.21 6.94 3.21
N LYS A 68 3.22 6.89 4.06
CA LYS A 68 3.72 8.04 4.79
C LYS A 68 5.25 8.04 4.81
N ALA A 69 5.86 9.20 4.92
CA ALA A 69 7.26 9.32 5.29
C ALA A 69 7.36 10.11 6.60
N LYS A 70 8.26 9.67 7.49
CA LYS A 70 8.60 10.42 8.71
C LYS A 70 10.11 10.46 8.86
N GLN A 71 10.60 11.54 9.46
CA GLN A 71 11.99 11.61 9.87
C GLN A 71 12.25 10.54 10.93
N HIS A 72 13.30 9.75 10.72
CA HIS A 72 13.73 8.70 11.63
C HIS A 72 15.23 8.82 11.85
N LYS A 73 15.62 9.39 13.00
CA LYS A 73 17.00 9.80 13.30
C LYS A 73 17.49 10.82 12.26
N LYS A 74 18.55 10.50 11.52
CA LYS A 74 19.20 11.38 10.53
C LYS A 74 18.64 11.27 9.11
N HIS A 75 17.67 10.38 8.86
CA HIS A 75 17.14 10.12 7.51
C HIS A 75 15.63 9.98 7.50
N PHE A 76 14.99 10.21 6.35
CA PHE A 76 13.59 9.88 6.17
C PHE A 76 13.40 8.37 5.98
N ARG A 77 12.32 7.86 6.56
CA ARG A 77 11.87 6.48 6.40
C ARG A 77 10.48 6.49 5.81
N GLY A 78 10.31 5.78 4.70
CA GLY A 78 9.02 5.49 4.12
C GLY A 78 8.29 4.39 4.88
N TYR A 79 6.98 4.47 4.89
CA TYR A 79 6.09 3.50 5.51
C TYR A 79 4.91 3.22 4.58
N ILE A 80 4.69 1.96 4.24
CA ILE A 80 3.48 1.51 3.53
C ILE A 80 2.50 1.08 4.61
N GLY A 81 1.42 1.84 4.78
CA GLY A 81 0.41 1.57 5.79
C GLY A 81 -0.66 0.61 5.30
N MET A 82 -1.13 0.82 4.07
CA MET A 82 -2.21 0.04 3.47
C MET A 82 -1.95 -0.14 1.98
N LEU A 83 -2.34 -1.30 1.46
CA LEU A 83 -2.31 -1.64 0.04
C LEU A 83 -3.43 -2.63 -0.23
N ALA A 84 -4.32 -2.30 -1.16
CA ALA A 84 -5.34 -3.23 -1.63
C ALA A 84 -5.61 -3.05 -3.12
N VAL A 85 -6.02 -4.14 -3.75
CA VAL A 85 -6.48 -4.20 -5.13
C VAL A 85 -7.77 -5.00 -5.12
N ASP A 86 -8.79 -4.44 -5.78
CA ASP A 86 -10.10 -5.05 -6.00
C ASP A 86 -9.93 -6.47 -6.58
N ASP A 87 -10.70 -7.43 -6.07
CA ASP A 87 -10.48 -8.86 -6.24
C ASP A 87 -10.51 -9.28 -7.72
N GLU A 88 -11.40 -8.67 -8.50
CA GLU A 88 -11.52 -8.88 -9.94
C GLU A 88 -10.29 -8.42 -10.73
N TYR A 89 -9.49 -7.51 -10.14
CA TYR A 89 -8.32 -6.90 -10.75
C TYR A 89 -6.99 -7.50 -10.25
N ARG A 90 -7.04 -8.44 -9.31
CA ARG A 90 -5.85 -9.11 -8.79
C ARG A 90 -5.12 -9.93 -9.85
N ARG A 91 -3.87 -10.28 -9.53
CA ARG A 91 -2.95 -11.08 -10.37
C ARG A 91 -2.54 -10.44 -11.71
N LYS A 92 -2.84 -9.14 -11.89
CA LYS A 92 -2.46 -8.33 -13.09
C LYS A 92 -1.27 -7.39 -12.86
N GLY A 93 -0.50 -7.58 -11.77
CA GLY A 93 0.68 -6.76 -11.46
C GLY A 93 0.41 -5.39 -10.83
N ILE A 94 -0.87 -5.02 -10.61
CA ILE A 94 -1.28 -3.69 -10.10
C ILE A 94 -0.61 -3.33 -8.77
N ALA A 95 -0.65 -4.24 -7.80
CA ALA A 95 -0.04 -4.03 -6.49
C ALA A 95 1.49 -3.80 -6.59
N THR A 96 2.16 -4.53 -7.49
CA THR A 96 3.59 -4.31 -7.78
C THR A 96 3.83 -2.89 -8.28
N THR A 97 3.05 -2.44 -9.27
CA THR A 97 3.19 -1.11 -9.86
C THR A 97 2.92 0.00 -8.86
N LEU A 98 1.90 -0.15 -8.00
CA LEU A 98 1.58 0.79 -6.93
C LEU A 98 2.75 0.93 -5.94
N VAL A 99 3.30 -0.20 -5.46
CA VAL A 99 4.43 -0.19 -4.52
C VAL A 99 5.66 0.45 -5.14
N LEU A 100 5.98 0.14 -6.40
CA LEU A 100 7.13 0.72 -7.09
C LEU A 100 6.99 2.25 -7.26
N LYS A 101 5.80 2.74 -7.64
CA LYS A 101 5.52 4.18 -7.74
C LYS A 101 5.69 4.90 -6.42
N SER A 102 5.16 4.34 -5.32
CA SER A 102 5.36 4.89 -3.98
C SER A 102 6.82 4.87 -3.55
N ILE A 103 7.57 3.79 -3.84
CA ILE A 103 9.01 3.71 -3.56
C ILE A 103 9.77 4.79 -4.33
N ASP A 104 9.48 4.99 -5.61
CA ASP A 104 10.14 6.02 -6.41
C ASP A 104 9.82 7.43 -5.91
N ALA A 105 8.58 7.69 -5.46
CA ALA A 105 8.23 8.93 -4.78
C ALA A 105 9.00 9.11 -3.46
N MET A 106 9.14 8.05 -2.66
CA MET A 106 9.93 8.06 -1.42
C MET A 106 11.43 8.30 -1.66
N LYS A 107 12.00 7.75 -2.74
CA LYS A 107 13.38 8.02 -3.15
C LYS A 107 13.61 9.50 -3.45
N LYS A 108 12.66 10.15 -4.14
CA LYS A 108 12.74 11.60 -4.47
C LYS A 108 12.82 12.49 -3.23
N ILE A 109 12.16 12.09 -2.13
CA ILE A 109 12.25 12.78 -0.83
C ILE A 109 13.36 12.22 0.08
N LYS A 110 14.36 11.54 -0.51
CA LYS A 110 15.58 11.04 0.16
C LYS A 110 15.30 10.06 1.31
N CYS A 111 14.22 9.29 1.23
CA CYS A 111 14.05 8.15 2.13
C CYS A 111 15.18 7.13 1.90
N LYS A 112 15.71 6.56 2.99
CA LYS A 112 16.80 5.55 2.93
C LYS A 112 16.31 4.12 3.06
N GLN A 113 15.06 3.96 3.46
CA GLN A 113 14.42 2.66 3.59
C GLN A 113 12.90 2.83 3.62
N VAL A 114 12.22 1.77 3.24
CA VAL A 114 10.76 1.62 3.36
C VAL A 114 10.47 0.43 4.26
N VAL A 115 9.51 0.59 5.16
CA VAL A 115 9.06 -0.50 6.05
C VAL A 115 7.55 -0.68 5.96
N LEU A 116 7.11 -1.88 6.32
CA LEU A 116 5.70 -2.22 6.43
C LEU A 116 5.52 -3.41 7.38
N GLU A 117 4.29 -3.65 7.79
CA GLU A 117 3.88 -4.87 8.48
C GLU A 117 2.89 -5.66 7.62
N THR A 118 3.01 -6.99 7.69
CA THR A 118 2.07 -7.91 7.04
C THR A 118 1.79 -9.10 7.97
N GLU A 119 0.55 -9.56 7.99
CA GLU A 119 0.16 -10.76 8.73
C GLU A 119 1.03 -11.96 8.37
N ILE A 120 1.35 -12.78 9.38
CA ILE A 120 2.15 -14.00 9.22
C ILE A 120 1.48 -14.98 8.22
N LYS A 121 0.15 -15.00 8.18
CA LYS A 121 -0.64 -15.87 7.30
C LYS A 121 -0.82 -15.31 5.89
N ASN A 122 -0.62 -14.01 5.65
CA ASN A 122 -0.79 -13.39 4.34
C ASN A 122 0.39 -13.70 3.40
N LYS A 123 0.44 -14.93 2.89
CA LYS A 123 1.51 -15.43 2.01
C LYS A 123 1.56 -14.68 0.68
N SER A 124 0.41 -14.22 0.18
CA SER A 124 0.32 -13.45 -1.07
C SER A 124 1.05 -12.11 -0.96
N ALA A 125 0.77 -11.34 0.10
CA ALA A 125 1.44 -10.06 0.34
C ALA A 125 2.94 -10.27 0.62
N GLN A 126 3.31 -11.27 1.42
CA GLN A 126 4.72 -11.61 1.67
C GLN A 126 5.47 -11.91 0.36
N ALA A 127 4.91 -12.75 -0.51
CA ALA A 127 5.52 -13.07 -1.80
C ALA A 127 5.68 -11.85 -2.72
N LEU A 128 4.68 -10.96 -2.75
CA LEU A 128 4.77 -9.67 -3.45
C LEU A 128 5.96 -8.85 -2.95
N TYR A 129 6.04 -8.61 -1.65
CA TYR A 129 7.07 -7.74 -1.08
C TYR A 129 8.48 -8.36 -1.17
N PHE A 130 8.62 -9.68 -0.99
CA PHE A 130 9.90 -10.35 -1.17
C PHE A 130 10.43 -10.25 -2.60
N ARG A 131 9.56 -10.37 -3.61
CA ARG A 131 9.94 -10.16 -5.02
C ARG A 131 10.39 -8.72 -5.30
N LEU A 132 9.90 -7.75 -4.52
CA LEU A 132 10.30 -6.36 -4.59
C LEU A 132 11.55 -6.04 -3.75
N GLY A 133 12.23 -7.06 -3.22
CA GLY A 133 13.47 -6.91 -2.46
C GLY A 133 13.28 -6.56 -0.99
N PHE A 134 12.06 -6.60 -0.47
CA PHE A 134 11.85 -6.49 0.98
C PHE A 134 12.36 -7.74 1.68
N VAL A 135 12.95 -7.57 2.85
CA VAL A 135 13.38 -8.65 3.73
C VAL A 135 12.64 -8.59 5.06
N LYS A 136 12.43 -9.75 5.66
CA LYS A 136 11.86 -9.87 7.01
C LYS A 136 12.90 -9.43 8.04
N THR A 137 12.55 -8.43 8.85
CA THR A 137 13.48 -7.86 9.86
C THR A 137 13.04 -8.09 11.29
N LYS A 138 11.74 -8.27 11.55
CA LYS A 138 11.22 -8.53 12.89
C LYS A 138 9.92 -9.33 12.82
N ARG A 139 9.67 -10.16 13.83
CA ARG A 139 8.36 -10.73 14.14
C ARG A 139 7.75 -9.93 15.28
N LEU A 140 6.47 -9.59 15.14
CA LEU A 140 5.68 -8.85 16.11
C LEU A 140 4.53 -9.77 16.53
N ASP A 141 4.53 -10.23 17.77
CA ASP A 141 3.46 -11.08 18.29
C ASP A 141 2.27 -10.20 18.71
N ASN A 142 1.04 -10.70 18.54
CA ASN A 142 -0.23 -10.00 18.85
C ASN A 142 -0.29 -8.58 18.27
N TYR A 143 0.06 -8.42 16.99
CA TYR A 143 0.15 -7.11 16.35
C TYR A 143 -1.20 -6.60 15.83
N TYR A 144 -2.04 -7.51 15.33
CA TYR A 144 -3.37 -7.21 14.82
C TYR A 144 -4.44 -7.40 15.91
N LEU A 145 -5.61 -6.77 15.76
CA LEU A 145 -6.71 -6.86 16.75
C LEU A 145 -7.25 -8.29 16.89
N SER A 146 -7.11 -9.09 15.83
CA SER A 146 -7.41 -10.53 15.83
C SER A 146 -6.49 -11.36 16.74
N GLY A 147 -5.44 -10.77 17.31
CA GLY A 147 -4.38 -11.46 18.04
C GLY A 147 -3.33 -12.08 17.11
N GLU A 148 -3.47 -11.94 15.79
CA GLU A 148 -2.47 -12.45 14.86
C GLU A 148 -1.17 -11.64 14.90
N GLY A 149 -0.05 -12.36 14.77
CA GLY A 149 1.25 -11.74 14.65
C GLY A 149 1.50 -11.16 13.24
N ALA A 150 2.45 -10.24 13.17
CA ALA A 150 2.92 -9.63 11.94
C ALA A 150 4.41 -9.85 11.72
N TYR A 151 4.82 -9.82 10.45
CA TYR A 151 6.21 -9.61 10.08
C TYR A 151 6.43 -8.17 9.68
N ARG A 152 7.45 -7.53 10.27
CA ARG A 152 7.99 -6.28 9.76
C ARG A 152 8.93 -6.56 8.60
N LEU A 153 8.57 -6.06 7.43
CA LEU A 153 9.39 -6.11 6.24
C LEU A 153 10.09 -4.77 6.01
N LYS A 154 11.27 -4.82 5.39
CA LYS A 154 12.07 -3.63 5.07
C LYS A 154 12.78 -3.79 3.73
N VAL A 155 12.86 -2.72 2.96
CA VAL A 155 13.77 -2.56 1.83
C VAL A 155 14.61 -1.29 2.03
N TRP A 156 15.87 -1.31 1.59
CA TRP A 156 16.74 -0.14 1.57
C TRP A 156 16.70 0.51 0.19
N LEU A 157 16.76 1.85 0.16
CA LEU A 157 16.61 2.67 -1.05
C LEU A 157 17.93 3.28 -1.49
#